data_AF-A0A526YSY7-F1
#
_entry.id   AF-A0A526YSY7-F1
#
_cell.length_a   1.000
_cell.length_b   1.000
_cell.length_c   1.000
_cell.angle_alpha   90.00
_cell.angle_beta   90.00
_cell.angle_gamma   90.00
#
_symmetry.space_group_name_H-M   'P 1'
#
loop_
_entity.id
_entity.type
_entity.pdbx_description
1 polymer ?
#
loop_
_entity_poly.entity_id
_entity_poly.type
_entity_poly.pdbx_seq_one_letter_code
_entity_poly.pdbx_strand_id
1 'polypeptide(L)'
;LGALAAKPVMEGKAVLFKRFADVDSIDLEVDTEDAEEFINCVRFLGPSFGGINLEDIKAPECFIIEQRLRELMDIPVFHDDQHGTA
;
A
#
# COMPACT_ATOMS: atom_id res chain seq x y z
N LEU A 1 7.26 12.33 2.88
CA LEU A 1 8.20 12.76 3.95
C LEU A 1 9.21 11.64 4.31
N GLY A 2 9.41 10.66 3.41
CA GLY A 2 10.12 9.42 3.72
C GLY A 2 9.27 8.43 4.51
N ALA A 3 9.68 7.17 4.55
CA ALA A 3 9.00 6.07 5.21
C ALA A 3 8.65 6.38 6.67
N LEU A 4 9.66 6.72 7.50
CA LEU A 4 9.47 6.92 8.94
C LEU A 4 8.46 8.02 9.29
N ALA A 5 8.41 9.10 8.50
CA ALA A 5 7.49 10.20 8.75
C ALA A 5 6.04 9.90 8.33
N ALA A 6 5.83 8.92 7.45
CA ALA A 6 4.50 8.47 7.05
C ALA A 6 3.85 7.56 8.12
N LYS A 7 4.66 6.95 8.99
CA LYS A 7 4.22 5.97 9.99
C LYS A 7 2.99 6.39 10.82
N PRO A 8 2.92 7.60 11.41
CA PRO A 8 1.73 7.98 12.19
C PRO A 8 0.44 8.02 11.36
N VAL A 9 0.54 8.32 10.06
CA VAL A 9 -0.61 8.33 9.14
C VAL A 9 -1.05 6.89 8.84
N MET A 10 -0.08 6.00 8.54
CA MET A 10 -0.37 4.60 8.23
C MET A 10 -0.94 3.84 9.44
N GLU A 11 -0.39 4.04 10.64
CA GLU A 11 -0.97 3.51 11.89
C GLU A 11 -2.40 4.01 12.10
N GLY A 12 -2.65 5.29 11.81
CA GLY A 12 -3.99 5.87 11.83
C GLY A 12 -4.96 5.15 10.89
N LYS A 13 -4.53 4.86 9.65
CA LYS A 13 -5.35 4.09 8.69
C LYS A 13 -5.62 2.67 9.17
N ALA A 14 -4.64 2.00 9.76
CA ALA A 14 -4.85 0.66 10.30
C ALA A 14 -5.92 0.64 11.40
N VAL A 15 -5.91 1.65 12.28
CA VAL A 15 -6.95 1.84 13.29
C VAL A 15 -8.33 2.09 12.65
N LEU A 16 -8.41 2.86 11.56
CA LEU A 16 -9.67 3.10 10.85
C LEU A 16 -10.22 1.82 10.20
N PHE A 17 -9.37 1.03 9.53
CA PHE A 17 -9.75 -0.28 8.98
C PHE A 17 -10.34 -1.19 10.05
N LYS A 18 -9.68 -1.29 11.21
CA LYS A 18 -10.19 -2.11 12.31
C LYS A 18 -11.50 -1.55 12.87
N ARG A 19 -11.58 -0.23 13.08
CA ARG A 19 -12.72 0.41 13.75
C ARG A 19 -13.99 0.34 12.92
N PHE A 20 -13.89 0.53 11.61
CA PHE A 20 -15.06 0.69 10.74
C PHE A 20 -15.39 -0.54 9.90
N ALA A 21 -14.42 -1.42 9.62
CA ALA A 21 -14.63 -2.59 8.78
C ALA A 21 -14.23 -3.92 9.45
N ASP A 22 -13.76 -3.89 10.72
CA ASP A 22 -13.21 -5.05 11.44
C ASP A 22 -12.06 -5.75 10.67
N VAL A 23 -11.30 -4.99 9.90
CA VAL A 23 -10.15 -5.47 9.13
C VAL A 23 -8.88 -5.33 9.96
N ASP A 24 -8.21 -6.46 10.22
CA ASP A 24 -6.88 -6.45 10.81
C ASP A 24 -5.85 -6.04 9.74
N SER A 25 -5.16 -4.94 9.99
CA SER A 25 -4.19 -4.36 9.05
C SER A 25 -2.89 -4.01 9.78
N ILE A 26 -1.80 -4.07 9.03
CA ILE A 26 -0.44 -3.76 9.48
C ILE A 26 0.13 -2.75 8.50
N ASP A 27 0.62 -1.63 9.03
CA ASP A 27 1.36 -0.64 8.28
C ASP A 27 2.76 -1.17 7.92
N LEU A 28 3.15 -0.99 6.66
CA LEU A 28 4.44 -1.40 6.12
C LEU A 28 5.05 -0.26 5.32
N GLU A 29 5.96 0.49 5.96
CA GLU A 29 6.70 1.54 5.27
C GLU A 29 7.90 0.97 4.51
N VAL A 30 7.94 1.19 3.19
CA VAL A 30 9.06 0.78 2.33
C VAL A 30 9.92 2.00 2.02
N ASP A 31 11.15 2.04 2.53
CA ASP A 31 12.08 3.16 2.37
C ASP A 31 12.92 3.05 1.10
N THR A 32 12.26 3.15 -0.05
CA THR A 32 12.91 3.23 -1.37
C THR A 32 12.21 4.26 -2.26
N GLU A 33 12.96 4.89 -3.15
CA GLU A 33 12.43 5.74 -4.22
C GLU A 33 12.34 5.01 -5.56
N ASP A 34 12.87 3.79 -5.67
CA ASP A 34 12.81 2.97 -6.87
C ASP A 34 11.50 2.16 -6.91
N ALA A 35 10.73 2.35 -7.99
CA ALA A 35 9.42 1.73 -8.14
C ALA A 35 9.49 0.20 -8.25
N GLU A 36 10.54 -0.35 -8.90
CA GLU A 36 10.67 -1.79 -9.08
C GLU A 36 11.12 -2.46 -7.77
N GLU A 37 11.99 -1.82 -6.98
CA GLU A 37 12.30 -2.26 -5.61
C GLU A 37 11.05 -2.27 -4.73
N PHE A 38 10.23 -1.22 -4.80
CA PHE A 38 8.97 -1.15 -4.07
C PHE A 38 8.02 -2.30 -4.47
N ILE A 39 7.82 -2.51 -5.77
CA ILE A 39 6.99 -3.60 -6.31
C ILE A 39 7.50 -4.96 -5.81
N ASN A 40 8.82 -5.17 -5.83
CA ASN A 40 9.44 -6.40 -5.35
C ASN A 40 9.22 -6.62 -3.85
N CYS A 41 9.38 -5.57 -3.04
CA CYS A 41 9.11 -5.62 -1.61
C CYS A 41 7.67 -6.08 -1.33
N VAL A 42 6.69 -5.43 -1.96
CA VAL A 42 5.27 -5.75 -1.76
C VAL A 42 4.92 -7.14 -2.26
N ARG A 43 5.31 -7.51 -3.49
CA ARG A 43 4.90 -8.81 -4.07
C ARG A 43 5.46 -10.00 -3.31
N PHE A 44 6.66 -9.89 -2.73
CA PHE A 44 7.25 -10.98 -1.94
C PHE A 44 6.56 -11.16 -0.59
N LEU A 45 5.95 -10.10 -0.05
CA LEU A 45 5.15 -10.17 1.18
C LEU A 45 3.68 -10.55 0.93
N GLY A 46 3.23 -10.55 -0.33
CA GLY A 46 1.87 -10.87 -0.75
C GLY A 46 1.22 -12.09 -0.07
N PRO A 47 1.89 -13.25 0.04
CA PRO A 47 1.31 -14.44 0.67
C PRO A 47 0.90 -14.28 2.14
N SER A 48 1.41 -13.25 2.83
CA SER A 48 1.07 -12.95 4.22
C SER A 48 -0.24 -12.16 4.38
N PHE A 49 -0.79 -11.62 3.29
CA PHE A 49 -1.90 -10.67 3.32
C PHE A 49 -3.09 -11.14 2.48
N GLY A 50 -4.29 -10.72 2.87
CA GLY A 50 -5.53 -10.93 2.09
C GLY A 50 -5.81 -9.82 1.06
N GLY A 51 -5.06 -8.72 1.12
CA GLY A 51 -5.15 -7.59 0.20
C GLY A 51 -4.10 -6.54 0.54
N ILE A 52 -3.78 -5.68 -0.43
CA ILE A 52 -2.82 -4.58 -0.30
C ILE A 52 -3.54 -3.26 -0.51
N ASN A 53 -3.42 -2.35 0.45
CA ASN A 53 -3.81 -0.95 0.32
C ASN A 53 -2.54 -0.10 0.14
N LEU A 54 -2.32 0.41 -1.05
CA LEU A 54 -1.26 1.35 -1.37
C LEU A 54 -1.69 2.76 -0.95
N GLU A 55 -0.74 3.54 -0.43
CA GLU A 55 -1.00 4.83 0.17
C GLU A 55 0.17 5.80 -0.01
N ASP A 56 -0.12 7.10 -0.19
CA ASP A 56 0.85 8.19 -0.18
C ASP A 56 2.02 8.00 -1.17
N ILE A 57 1.78 7.31 -2.29
CA ILE A 57 2.77 7.11 -3.36
C ILE A 57 2.62 8.24 -4.38
N LYS A 58 3.71 8.97 -4.63
CA LYS A 58 3.72 10.08 -5.59
C LYS A 58 3.36 9.62 -7.01
N ALA A 59 2.70 10.50 -7.75
CA ALA A 59 2.53 10.35 -9.20
C ALA A 59 3.80 10.79 -9.95
N PRO A 60 4.11 10.18 -11.12
CA PRO A 60 3.33 9.16 -11.83
C PRO A 60 3.59 7.71 -11.38
N GLU A 61 4.50 7.46 -10.44
CA GLU A 61 4.96 6.11 -10.08
C GLU A 61 3.83 5.25 -9.48
N CYS A 62 2.90 5.84 -8.72
CA CYS A 62 1.78 5.12 -8.14
C CYS A 62 0.94 4.35 -9.16
N PHE A 63 0.75 4.88 -10.38
CA PHE A 63 0.01 4.19 -11.45
C PHE A 63 0.74 2.93 -11.94
N ILE A 64 2.06 3.03 -12.12
CA ILE A 64 2.89 1.91 -12.59
C ILE A 64 2.94 0.83 -11.50
N ILE A 65 3.13 1.23 -10.24
CA ILE A 65 3.19 0.33 -9.09
C ILE A 65 1.87 -0.42 -8.92
N GLU A 66 0.73 0.28 -8.92
CA GLU A 66 -0.58 -0.36 -8.78
C GLU A 66 -0.83 -1.35 -9.93
N GLN A 67 -0.64 -0.94 -11.18
CA GLN A 67 -0.87 -1.81 -12.34
C GLN A 67 -0.01 -3.07 -12.25
N ARG A 68 1.30 -2.92 -12.00
CA ARG A 68 2.23 -4.05 -11.93
C ARG A 68 1.90 -5.00 -10.78
N LEU A 69 1.54 -4.48 -9.61
CA LEU A 69 1.16 -5.34 -8.48
C LEU A 69 -0.14 -6.09 -8.74
N ARG A 70 -1.12 -5.47 -9.40
CA ARG A 70 -2.37 -6.14 -9.83
C ARG A 70 -2.12 -7.26 -10.85
N GLU A 71 -1.11 -7.12 -11.71
CA GLU A 71 -0.70 -8.16 -12.66
C GLU A 71 0.08 -9.30 -12.01
N LEU A 72 0.86 -9.00 -10.96
CA LEU A 72 1.81 -9.94 -10.34
C LEU A 72 1.23 -10.72 -9.15
N MET A 73 0.15 -10.24 -8.54
CA MET A 73 -0.36 -10.76 -7.27
C MET A 73 -1.77 -11.32 -7.42
N ASP A 74 -2.03 -12.44 -6.76
CA ASP A 74 -3.34 -13.12 -6.75
C ASP A 74 -4.32 -12.54 -5.70
N ILE A 75 -3.93 -11.46 -5.01
CA ILE A 75 -4.74 -10.77 -3.99
C ILE A 75 -5.11 -9.36 -4.48
N PRO A 76 -6.24 -8.80 -4.00
CA PRO A 76 -6.64 -7.45 -4.39
C PRO A 76 -5.60 -6.41 -3.97
N VAL A 77 -5.25 -5.53 -4.91
CA VAL A 77 -4.40 -4.35 -4.71
C VAL A 77 -5.24 -3.12 -5.02
N PHE A 78 -5.32 -2.20 -4.06
CA PHE A 78 -6.10 -0.97 -4.15
C PHE A 78 -5.20 0.21 -3.77
N HIS A 79 -5.38 1.36 -4.40
CA HIS A 79 -4.67 2.60 -4.06
C HIS A 79 -5.70 3.66 -3.65
N ASP A 80 -5.69 4.04 -2.37
CA ASP A 80 -6.76 4.84 -1.75
C ASP A 80 -6.78 6.27 -2.31
N ASP A 81 -5.61 6.88 -2.51
CA ASP A 81 -5.52 8.26 -3.02
C ASP A 81 -6.10 8.43 -4.43
N GLN A 82 -6.10 7.37 -5.24
CA GLN A 82 -6.63 7.42 -6.61
C GLN A 82 -8.13 7.13 -6.69
N HIS A 83 -8.65 6.27 -5.81
CA HIS A 83 -10.02 5.76 -5.93
C HIS A 83 -10.96 6.22 -4.80
N GLY A 84 -10.44 6.62 -3.64
CA GLY A 84 -11.21 7.07 -2.49
C GLY A 84 -11.76 8.50 -2.62
N THR A 85 -11.28 9.28 -3.61
CA THR A 85 -11.78 10.63 -3.95
C THR A 85 -12.49 10.71 -5.30
N ALA A 86 -12.65 9.58 -5.99
CA ALA A 86 -13.36 9.48 -7.28
C ALA A 86 -14.89 9.32 -7.10
#